data_AF-T1AGN0-F1
#
_entry.id   AF-T1AGN0-F1
#
_cell.length_a   1.000
_cell.length_b   1.000
_cell.length_c   1.000
_cell.angle_alpha   90.00
_cell.angle_beta   90.00
_cell.angle_gamma   90.00
#
_symmetry.space_group_name_H-M   'P 1'
#
loop_
_entity.id
_entity.type
_entity.pdbx_description
1 polymer ?
#
loop_
_entity_poly.entity_id
_entity_poly.type
_entity_poly.pdbx_seq_one_letter_code
_entity_poly.pdbx_strand_id
1 'polypeptide(L)'
;KAVLDECHLGYEQSPDSLNEDQKRILEKKLAVRLISQKCGLEAIKYLESDMMKFKDVEFTSKELSSIIDGNSRVGKNSVAVQYFLGDRKLKNEMLTAWRTYKTRLIDYVYRTMKEVGNLSHLQFFYSPESEMAGKISDLLMLYLVDQSKPIIGFNVGDRETKLSARGTIKLVQKGLNLSTILRSA
;
A
#
# COMPACT_ATOMS: atom_id res chain seq x y z
N LYS A 1 13.31 -9.69 -13.93
CA LYS A 1 14.49 -8.79 -13.86
C LYS A 1 14.14 -7.65 -12.92
N ALA A 2 14.98 -7.29 -11.96
CA ALA A 2 14.65 -6.18 -11.06
C ALA A 2 14.70 -4.88 -11.87
N VAL A 3 13.68 -4.02 -11.76
CA VAL A 3 13.61 -2.74 -12.51
C VAL A 3 14.88 -1.90 -12.30
N LEU A 4 15.46 -1.97 -11.10
CA LEU A 4 16.69 -1.27 -10.74
C LEU A 4 17.92 -1.75 -11.54
N ASP A 5 18.05 -3.06 -11.80
CA ASP A 5 19.14 -3.61 -12.62
C ASP A 5 19.09 -3.04 -14.04
N GLU A 6 17.88 -2.93 -14.60
CA GLU A 6 17.68 -2.37 -15.94
C GLU A 6 17.95 -0.86 -16.01
N CYS A 7 17.93 -0.19 -14.86
CA CYS A 7 18.26 1.23 -14.73
C CYS A 7 19.71 1.46 -14.30
N HIS A 8 20.48 0.40 -14.06
CA HIS A 8 21.83 0.46 -13.47
C HIS A 8 21.88 1.23 -12.15
N LEU A 9 20.85 1.06 -11.31
CA LEU A 9 20.73 1.70 -9.99
C LEU A 9 21.08 0.73 -8.86
N GLY A 10 21.74 1.25 -7.83
CA GLY A 10 22.07 0.46 -6.64
C GLY A 10 20.85 0.27 -5.74
N TYR A 11 20.74 -0.91 -5.12
CA TYR A 11 19.62 -1.25 -4.23
C TYR A 11 19.54 -0.41 -2.95
N GLU A 12 20.66 0.16 -2.51
CA GLU A 12 20.74 1.00 -1.31
C GLU A 12 20.67 2.51 -1.61
N GLN A 13 20.59 2.89 -2.89
CA GLN A 13 20.49 4.31 -3.26
C GLN A 13 19.12 4.86 -2.89
N SER A 14 19.10 5.97 -2.14
CA SER A 14 17.86 6.69 -1.86
C SER A 14 17.34 7.35 -3.15
N PRO A 15 16.02 7.35 -3.41
CA PRO A 15 15.44 8.09 -4.53
C PRO A 15 15.84 9.58 -4.56
N ASP A 16 16.08 10.18 -3.39
CA ASP A 16 16.54 11.57 -3.25
C ASP A 16 17.98 11.79 -3.74
N SER A 17 18.79 10.72 -3.79
CA SER A 17 20.19 10.77 -4.25
C SER A 17 20.34 10.60 -5.78
N LEU A 18 19.25 10.26 -6.47
CA LEU A 18 19.24 10.10 -7.92
C LEU A 18 19.28 11.48 -8.61
N ASN A 19 20.06 11.59 -9.68
CA ASN A 19 20.00 12.75 -10.55
C ASN A 19 18.75 12.72 -11.45
N GLU A 20 18.44 13.82 -12.12
CA GLU A 20 17.22 13.95 -12.95
C GLU A 20 17.16 12.94 -14.10
N ASP A 21 18.30 12.59 -14.70
CA ASP A 21 18.34 11.56 -15.75
C ASP A 21 18.04 10.16 -15.21
N GLN A 22 18.60 9.81 -14.06
CA GLN A 22 18.33 8.55 -13.37
C GLN A 22 16.87 8.45 -12.95
N LYS A 23 16.30 9.52 -12.38
CA LYS A 23 14.87 9.59 -12.02
C LYS A 23 13.99 9.36 -13.25
N ARG A 24 14.27 10.07 -14.36
CA ARG A 24 13.52 9.95 -15.61
C ARG A 24 13.58 8.54 -16.20
N ILE A 25 14.74 7.88 -16.14
CA ILE A 25 14.88 6.49 -16.60
C ILE A 25 14.06 5.54 -15.72
N LEU A 26 14.17 5.68 -14.39
CA LEU A 26 13.43 4.86 -13.44
C LEU A 26 11.92 5.02 -13.59
N GLU A 27 11.45 6.26 -13.68
CA GLU A 27 10.04 6.60 -13.87
C GLU A 27 9.49 5.96 -15.15
N LYS A 28 10.17 6.12 -16.29
CA LYS A 28 9.76 5.49 -17.56
C LYS A 28 9.67 3.97 -17.44
N LYS A 29 10.64 3.33 -16.79
CA LYS A 29 10.67 1.88 -16.60
C LYS A 29 9.54 1.40 -15.70
N LEU A 30 9.26 2.13 -14.61
CA LEU A 30 8.13 1.86 -13.73
C LEU A 30 6.80 2.06 -14.46
N ALA A 31 6.64 3.13 -15.25
CA ALA A 31 5.44 3.39 -16.02
C ALA A 31 5.17 2.26 -17.03
N VAL A 32 6.17 1.84 -17.80
CA VAL A 32 6.07 0.69 -18.72
C VAL A 32 5.69 -0.58 -17.96
N ARG A 33 6.28 -0.80 -16.78
CA ARG A 33 5.94 -1.95 -15.95
C ARG A 33 4.48 -1.93 -15.51
N LEU A 34 3.99 -0.81 -14.98
CA LEU A 34 2.59 -0.65 -14.57
C LEU A 34 1.62 -0.85 -15.74
N ILE A 35 1.91 -0.30 -16.92
CA ILE A 35 1.12 -0.50 -18.14
C ILE A 35 1.10 -1.98 -18.54
N SER A 36 2.26 -2.66 -18.50
CA SER A 36 2.34 -4.09 -18.82
C SER A 36 1.53 -4.97 -17.86
N GLN A 37 1.35 -4.51 -16.61
CA GLN A 37 0.50 -5.14 -15.60
C GLN A 37 -0.98 -4.75 -15.73
N LYS A 38 -1.35 -3.98 -16.76
CA LYS A 38 -2.71 -3.46 -16.98
C LYS A 38 -3.21 -2.58 -15.83
N CYS A 39 -2.30 -1.94 -15.10
CA CYS A 39 -2.68 -0.96 -14.08
C CYS A 39 -3.34 0.26 -14.75
N GLY A 40 -4.37 0.80 -14.12
CA GLY A 40 -5.04 2.02 -14.56
C GLY A 40 -4.18 3.26 -14.36
N LEU A 41 -4.62 4.38 -14.97
CA LEU A 41 -3.94 5.67 -14.90
C LEU A 41 -3.68 6.16 -13.48
N GLU A 42 -4.53 5.78 -12.53
CA GLU A 42 -4.36 6.11 -11.12
C GLU A 42 -3.02 5.61 -10.57
N ALA A 43 -2.65 4.35 -10.82
CA ALA A 43 -1.38 3.77 -10.40
C ALA A 43 -0.18 4.49 -11.02
N ILE A 44 -0.29 4.91 -12.29
CA ILE A 44 0.77 5.61 -13.01
C ILE A 44 0.97 7.01 -12.43
N LYS A 45 -0.12 7.72 -12.13
CA LYS A 45 -0.08 9.05 -11.50
C LYS A 45 0.61 9.05 -10.14
N TYR A 46 0.67 7.91 -9.44
CA TYR A 46 1.39 7.83 -8.17
C TYR A 46 2.92 7.85 -8.33
N LEU A 47 3.47 7.67 -9.54
CA LEU A 47 4.91 7.77 -9.78
C LEU A 47 5.43 9.19 -9.56
N GLU A 48 4.63 10.19 -9.92
CA GLU A 48 4.93 11.60 -9.73
C GLU A 48 3.98 12.18 -8.70
N SER A 49 4.50 12.53 -7.53
CA SER A 49 3.65 13.06 -6.47
C SER A 49 4.40 14.01 -5.57
N ASP A 50 3.68 15.04 -5.13
CA ASP A 50 4.22 16.01 -4.20
C ASP A 50 4.59 15.34 -2.87
N MET A 51 5.74 15.74 -2.35
CA MET A 51 6.26 15.22 -1.10
C MET A 51 6.78 16.37 -0.25
N MET A 52 6.09 16.63 0.87
CA MET A 52 6.53 17.64 1.82
C MET A 52 7.66 17.11 2.69
N LYS A 53 8.74 17.90 2.77
CA LYS A 53 9.84 17.74 3.73
C LYS A 53 9.72 18.81 4.81
N PHE A 54 10.05 18.45 6.05
CA PHE A 54 9.99 19.37 7.19
C PHE A 54 11.39 19.67 7.67
N LYS A 55 11.64 20.91 8.11
CA LYS A 55 12.98 21.37 8.48
C LYS A 55 13.59 20.59 9.66
N ASP A 56 12.76 20.22 10.64
CA ASP A 56 13.19 19.62 11.91
C ASP A 56 12.64 18.20 12.13
N VAL A 57 12.15 17.57 11.05
CA VAL A 57 11.68 16.19 11.08
C VAL A 57 12.38 15.42 9.98
N GLU A 58 13.05 14.34 10.35
CA GLU A 58 13.82 13.49 9.44
C GLU A 58 12.97 12.69 8.44
N PHE A 59 11.64 12.78 8.55
CA PHE A 59 10.69 12.01 7.77
C PHE A 59 9.87 12.94 6.88
N THR A 60 9.59 12.48 5.68
CA THR A 60 8.64 13.12 4.76
C THR A 60 7.20 12.95 5.26
N SER A 61 6.29 13.78 4.76
CA SER A 61 4.85 13.65 5.05
C SER A 61 4.29 12.24 4.81
N LYS A 62 4.73 11.58 3.73
CA LYS A 62 4.34 10.20 3.41
C LYS A 62 4.91 9.19 4.39
N GLU A 63 6.18 9.34 4.77
CA GLU A 63 6.81 8.46 5.75
C GLU A 63 6.17 8.62 7.12
N LEU A 64 5.87 9.84 7.57
CA LEU A 64 5.15 10.09 8.82
C LEU A 64 3.82 9.35 8.87
N SER A 65 2.99 9.50 7.84
CA SER A 65 1.72 8.80 7.73
C SER A 65 1.90 7.28 7.76
N SER A 66 2.88 6.76 7.03
CA SER A 66 3.19 5.33 6.98
C SER A 66 3.74 4.78 8.31
N ILE A 67 4.55 5.56 9.03
CA ILE A 67 5.11 5.22 10.34
C ILE A 67 3.99 5.10 11.37
N ILE A 68 3.10 6.09 11.44
CA ILE A 68 1.99 6.13 12.39
C ILE A 68 1.04 4.96 12.13
N ASP A 69 0.61 4.76 10.89
CA ASP A 69 -0.28 3.65 10.52
C ASP A 69 0.41 2.30 10.79
N GLY A 70 1.67 2.13 10.37
CA GLY A 70 2.40 0.88 10.57
C GLY A 70 2.61 0.52 12.04
N ASN A 71 2.89 1.49 12.91
CA ASN A 71 2.98 1.26 14.35
C ASN A 71 1.62 0.85 14.95
N SER A 72 0.53 1.46 14.46
CA SER A 72 -0.83 1.13 14.89
C SER A 72 -1.18 -0.33 14.59
N ARG A 73 -0.82 -0.82 13.41
CA ARG A 73 -1.08 -2.18 12.89
C ARG A 73 -0.24 -3.29 13.53
N VAL A 74 0.61 -2.94 14.49
CA VAL A 74 1.37 -3.91 15.29
C VAL A 74 1.17 -3.67 16.80
N GLY A 75 0.13 -2.93 17.18
CA GLY A 75 -0.23 -2.66 18.57
C GLY A 75 0.70 -1.67 19.29
N LYS A 76 1.52 -0.91 18.55
CA LYS A 76 2.48 0.08 19.07
C LYS A 76 1.99 1.51 18.89
N ASN A 77 0.68 1.72 18.98
CA ASN A 77 -0.02 2.97 18.67
C ASN A 77 0.59 4.19 19.37
N SER A 78 0.97 4.04 20.64
CA SER A 78 1.51 5.12 21.46
C SER A 78 2.98 5.45 21.18
N VAL A 79 3.74 4.54 20.56
CA VAL A 79 5.20 4.69 20.38
C VAL A 79 5.50 5.84 19.42
N ALA A 80 4.84 5.85 18.25
CA ALA A 80 5.01 6.92 17.27
C ALA A 80 4.58 8.29 17.83
N VAL A 81 3.46 8.33 18.56
CA VAL A 81 2.96 9.56 19.18
C VAL A 81 3.98 10.12 20.19
N GLN A 82 4.46 9.29 21.12
CA GLN A 82 5.45 9.71 22.12
C GLN A 82 6.76 10.19 21.48
N TYR A 83 7.24 9.52 20.43
CA TYR A 83 8.42 9.95 19.69
C TYR A 83 8.25 11.36 19.11
N PHE A 84 7.11 11.65 18.46
CA PHE A 84 6.85 12.96 17.87
C PHE A 84 6.53 14.04 18.92
N LEU A 85 6.09 13.66 20.12
CA LEU A 85 5.94 14.57 21.27
C LEU A 85 7.26 14.84 22.02
N GLY A 86 8.38 14.24 21.59
CA GLY A 86 9.71 14.61 22.05
C GLY A 86 10.52 13.48 22.69
N ASP A 87 9.94 12.31 22.95
CA ASP A 87 10.72 11.18 23.47
C ASP A 87 11.52 10.49 22.36
N ARG A 88 12.69 11.07 22.06
CA ARG A 88 13.58 10.59 21.00
C ARG A 88 14.15 9.19 21.27
N LYS A 89 14.08 8.67 22.50
CA LYS A 89 14.57 7.32 22.84
C LYS A 89 13.77 6.21 22.15
N LEU A 90 12.51 6.48 21.81
CA LEU A 90 11.60 5.53 21.17
C LEU A 90 11.82 5.36 19.66
N LYS A 91 12.78 6.10 19.06
CA LYS A 91 13.02 6.06 17.61
C LYS A 91 13.23 4.66 17.06
N ASN A 92 14.09 3.87 17.71
CA ASN A 92 14.42 2.52 17.23
C ASN A 92 13.21 1.57 17.34
N GLU A 93 12.43 1.68 18.41
CA GLU A 93 11.20 0.89 18.57
C GLU A 93 10.19 1.25 17.48
N MET A 94 9.97 2.55 17.25
CA MET A 94 9.06 3.07 16.22
C MET A 94 9.44 2.58 14.82
N LEU A 95 10.72 2.67 14.45
CA LEU A 95 11.21 2.23 13.15
C LEU A 95 11.16 0.71 12.99
N THR A 96 11.40 -0.03 14.07
CA THR A 96 11.32 -1.50 14.06
C THR A 96 9.87 -1.94 13.83
N ALA A 97 8.92 -1.40 14.58
CA ALA A 97 7.49 -1.65 14.39
C ALA A 97 7.03 -1.33 12.95
N TRP A 98 7.47 -0.18 12.41
CA TRP A 98 7.16 0.20 11.03
C TRP A 98 7.72 -0.79 9.99
N ARG A 99 8.96 -1.24 10.16
CA ARG A 99 9.59 -2.25 9.28
C ARG A 99 8.87 -3.59 9.38
N THR A 100 8.59 -4.07 10.58
CA THR A 100 7.85 -5.31 10.82
C THR A 100 6.49 -5.29 10.11
N TYR A 101 5.76 -4.18 10.21
CA TYR A 101 4.51 -4.01 9.48
C TYR A 101 4.70 -4.10 7.96
N LYS A 102 5.66 -3.36 7.39
CA LYS A 102 5.94 -3.36 5.95
C LYS A 102 6.31 -4.75 5.43
N THR A 103 7.18 -5.47 6.13
CA THR A 103 7.59 -6.84 5.76
C THR A 103 6.38 -7.78 5.76
N ARG A 104 5.57 -7.75 6.83
CA ARG A 104 4.35 -8.59 6.91
C ARG A 104 3.35 -8.26 5.80
N LEU A 105 3.16 -6.97 5.49
CA LEU A 105 2.25 -6.56 4.42
C LEU A 105 2.68 -7.10 3.06
N ILE A 106 3.98 -7.01 2.72
CA ILE A 106 4.52 -7.55 1.47
C ILE A 106 4.29 -9.07 1.41
N ASP A 107 4.63 -9.79 2.48
CA ASP A 107 4.45 -11.24 2.55
C ASP A 107 2.98 -11.64 2.38
N TYR A 108 2.06 -10.94 3.04
CA TYR A 108 0.63 -11.22 2.91
C TYR A 108 0.11 -10.92 1.52
N VAL A 109 0.51 -9.81 0.90
CA VAL A 109 0.13 -9.50 -0.49
C VAL A 109 0.55 -10.63 -1.43
N TYR A 110 1.79 -11.12 -1.34
CA TYR A 110 2.27 -12.21 -2.18
C TYR A 110 1.54 -13.53 -1.96
N ARG A 111 1.17 -13.85 -0.71
CA ARG A 111 0.37 -15.05 -0.40
C ARG A 111 -1.05 -14.90 -0.94
N THR A 112 -1.70 -13.79 -0.61
CA THR A 112 -3.07 -13.49 -1.04
C THR A 112 -3.22 -13.51 -2.55
N MET A 113 -2.25 -12.97 -3.31
CA MET A 113 -2.29 -13.00 -4.77
C MET A 113 -2.51 -14.39 -5.37
N LYS A 114 -2.04 -15.45 -4.71
CA LYS A 114 -2.18 -16.83 -5.19
C LYS A 114 -3.56 -17.41 -4.97
N GLU A 115 -4.35 -16.80 -4.10
CA GLU A 115 -5.61 -17.33 -3.57
C GLU A 115 -6.79 -16.37 -3.84
N VAL A 116 -6.60 -15.33 -4.66
CA VAL A 116 -7.69 -14.40 -5.00
C VAL A 116 -8.78 -15.14 -5.76
N GLY A 117 -9.94 -15.24 -5.13
CA GLY A 117 -11.17 -15.73 -5.74
C GLY A 117 -11.70 -14.74 -6.77
N ASN A 118 -12.08 -15.23 -7.94
CA ASN A 118 -12.59 -14.44 -9.04
C ASN A 118 -14.04 -14.84 -9.36
N LEU A 119 -14.97 -13.90 -9.21
CA LEU A 119 -16.37 -14.05 -9.61
C LEU A 119 -16.69 -13.18 -10.84
N SER A 120 -17.92 -13.24 -11.33
CA SER A 120 -18.38 -12.46 -12.48
C SER A 120 -18.21 -10.96 -12.27
N HIS A 121 -18.60 -10.44 -11.10
CA HIS A 121 -18.65 -9.01 -10.81
C HIS A 121 -17.75 -8.54 -9.66
N LEU A 122 -17.06 -9.44 -8.97
CA LEU A 122 -16.16 -9.08 -7.87
C LEU A 122 -15.00 -10.07 -7.75
N GLN A 123 -13.98 -9.64 -7.04
CA GLN A 123 -12.85 -10.46 -6.59
C GLN A 123 -12.84 -10.49 -5.07
N PHE A 124 -12.30 -11.55 -4.48
CA PHE A 124 -12.22 -11.63 -3.02
C PHE A 124 -11.01 -12.42 -2.53
N PHE A 125 -10.68 -12.23 -1.26
CA PHE A 125 -9.69 -13.03 -0.56
C PHE A 125 -9.98 -13.09 0.94
N TYR A 126 -9.36 -14.04 1.61
CA TYR A 126 -9.36 -14.13 3.06
C TYR A 126 -8.03 -13.59 3.61
N SER A 127 -8.12 -12.55 4.44
CA SER A 127 -6.99 -11.98 5.15
C SER A 127 -6.78 -12.73 6.46
N PRO A 128 -5.53 -13.09 6.79
CA PRO A 128 -5.23 -13.76 8.05
C PRO A 128 -5.51 -12.86 9.27
N GLU A 129 -5.45 -11.53 9.09
CA GLU A 129 -5.58 -10.56 10.16
C GLU A 129 -6.48 -9.39 9.76
N SER A 130 -7.44 -9.04 10.62
CA SER A 130 -8.40 -7.96 10.34
C SER A 130 -7.73 -6.62 10.01
N GLU A 131 -6.60 -6.33 10.65
CA GLU A 131 -5.87 -5.09 10.50
C GLU A 131 -5.21 -4.96 9.12
N MET A 132 -5.00 -6.07 8.41
CA MET A 132 -4.32 -6.11 7.12
C MET A 132 -5.26 -6.10 5.93
N ALA A 133 -6.52 -6.55 6.10
CA ALA A 133 -7.48 -6.70 5.00
C ALA A 133 -7.61 -5.43 4.14
N GLY A 134 -7.74 -4.26 4.77
CA GLY A 134 -7.84 -2.99 4.06
C GLY A 134 -6.63 -2.69 3.17
N LYS A 135 -5.41 -2.86 3.71
CA LYS A 135 -4.18 -2.49 3.03
C LYS A 135 -3.78 -3.49 1.95
N ILE A 136 -4.07 -4.77 2.18
CA ILE A 136 -3.96 -5.80 1.14
C ILE A 136 -4.93 -5.48 0.01
N SER A 137 -6.22 -5.20 0.31
CA SER A 137 -7.19 -4.79 -0.71
C SER A 137 -6.73 -3.57 -1.49
N ASP A 138 -6.16 -2.55 -0.82
CA ASP A 138 -5.62 -1.35 -1.46
C ASP A 138 -4.52 -1.69 -2.48
N LEU A 139 -3.49 -2.42 -2.05
CA LEU A 139 -2.36 -2.77 -2.92
C LEU A 139 -2.75 -3.70 -4.06
N LEU A 140 -3.60 -4.68 -3.78
CA LEU A 140 -4.13 -5.58 -4.80
C LEU A 140 -4.90 -4.80 -5.85
N MET A 141 -5.89 -3.99 -5.42
CA MET A 141 -6.73 -3.21 -6.32
C MET A 141 -5.92 -2.23 -7.17
N LEU A 142 -4.91 -1.59 -6.56
CA LEU A 142 -4.13 -0.57 -7.25
C LEU A 142 -3.13 -1.15 -8.27
N TYR A 143 -2.59 -2.35 -8.03
CA TYR A 143 -1.44 -2.84 -8.81
C TYR A 143 -1.50 -4.28 -9.34
N LEU A 144 -2.28 -5.17 -8.73
CA LEU A 144 -2.02 -6.62 -8.86
C LEU A 144 -3.21 -7.47 -9.34
N VAL A 145 -4.43 -6.95 -9.27
CA VAL A 145 -5.65 -7.68 -9.66
C VAL A 145 -6.42 -6.98 -10.78
N ASP A 146 -7.46 -7.63 -11.31
CA ASP A 146 -8.26 -7.08 -12.40
C ASP A 146 -9.01 -5.81 -11.96
N GLN A 147 -8.64 -4.67 -12.52
CA GLN A 147 -9.25 -3.37 -12.19
C GLN A 147 -10.65 -3.14 -12.77
N SER A 148 -11.17 -4.10 -13.53
CA SER A 148 -12.55 -4.09 -14.03
C SER A 148 -13.58 -4.57 -12.99
N LYS A 149 -13.13 -5.11 -11.85
CA LYS A 149 -13.99 -5.61 -10.77
C LYS A 149 -13.48 -5.10 -9.41
N PRO A 150 -14.36 -4.72 -8.47
CA PRO A 150 -13.95 -4.43 -7.10
C PRO A 150 -13.37 -5.68 -6.43
N ILE A 151 -12.58 -5.46 -5.38
CA ILE A 151 -12.06 -6.53 -4.51
C ILE A 151 -12.61 -6.37 -3.10
N ILE A 152 -12.94 -7.48 -2.44
CA ILE A 152 -13.36 -7.54 -1.04
C ILE A 152 -12.42 -8.46 -0.27
N GLY A 153 -11.75 -7.91 0.74
CA GLY A 153 -10.98 -8.66 1.71
C GLY A 153 -11.84 -9.03 2.92
N PHE A 154 -11.84 -10.31 3.27
CA PHE A 154 -12.58 -10.88 4.39
C PHE A 154 -11.61 -11.26 5.50
N ASN A 155 -11.87 -10.88 6.75
CA ASN A 155 -11.26 -11.51 7.90
C ASN A 155 -12.35 -12.17 8.74
N VAL A 156 -12.36 -13.49 8.74
CA VAL A 156 -13.37 -14.30 9.42
C VAL A 156 -12.86 -14.60 10.82
N GLY A 157 -13.50 -14.01 11.83
CA GLY A 157 -13.28 -14.36 13.23
C GLY A 157 -14.41 -15.24 13.77
N ASP A 158 -14.27 -15.67 15.02
CA ASP A 158 -15.22 -16.61 15.64
C ASP A 158 -16.65 -16.06 15.78
N ARG A 159 -16.80 -14.74 15.93
CA ARG A 159 -18.09 -14.08 16.18
C ARG A 159 -18.52 -13.10 15.09
N GLU A 160 -17.56 -12.55 14.36
CA GLU A 160 -17.80 -11.52 13.37
C GLU A 160 -16.87 -11.69 12.17
N THR A 161 -17.35 -11.28 11.00
CA THR A 161 -16.52 -11.16 9.80
C THR A 161 -16.30 -9.69 9.50
N LYS A 162 -15.03 -9.28 9.47
CA LYS A 162 -14.64 -7.92 9.08
C LYS A 162 -14.39 -7.87 7.59
N LEU A 163 -14.89 -6.82 6.96
CA LEU A 163 -14.84 -6.63 5.52
C LEU A 163 -14.04 -5.39 5.15
N SER A 164 -13.31 -5.46 4.05
CA SER A 164 -12.60 -4.33 3.46
C SER A 164 -12.69 -4.38 1.95
N ALA A 165 -13.58 -3.57 1.38
CA ALA A 165 -13.74 -3.47 -0.06
C ALA A 165 -12.94 -2.29 -0.64
N ARG A 166 -12.46 -2.47 -1.88
CA ARG A 166 -11.81 -1.45 -2.69
C ARG A 166 -12.30 -1.52 -4.13
N GLY A 167 -12.32 -0.36 -4.77
CA GLY A 167 -12.67 -0.19 -6.17
C GLY A 167 -11.95 1.04 -6.71
N THR A 168 -11.75 1.09 -8.03
CA THR A 168 -11.08 2.21 -8.70
C THR A 168 -12.06 3.34 -8.98
N ILE A 169 -11.54 4.54 -9.23
CA ILE A 169 -12.34 5.70 -9.69
C ILE A 169 -13.15 5.35 -10.94
N LYS A 170 -12.60 4.54 -11.85
CA LYS A 170 -13.29 4.08 -13.07
C LYS A 170 -14.54 3.25 -12.75
N LEU A 171 -14.50 2.42 -11.70
CA LEU A 171 -15.67 1.66 -11.27
C LEU A 171 -16.72 2.58 -10.65
N VAL A 172 -16.31 3.57 -9.86
CA VAL A 172 -17.20 4.57 -9.28
C VAL A 172 -17.93 5.35 -10.38
N GLN A 173 -17.21 5.78 -11.43
CA GLN A 173 -17.79 6.44 -12.60
C GLN A 173 -18.80 5.58 -13.36
N LYS A 174 -18.71 4.25 -13.24
CA LYS A 174 -19.69 3.28 -13.79
C LYS A 174 -20.86 2.99 -12.84
N GLY A 175 -20.94 3.66 -11.70
CA GLY A 175 -22.02 3.52 -10.72
C GLY A 175 -21.70 2.59 -9.55
N LEU A 176 -20.45 2.13 -9.38
CA LEU A 176 -20.08 1.35 -8.19
C LEU A 176 -20.22 2.20 -6.93
N ASN A 177 -21.01 1.73 -5.97
CA ASN A 177 -21.08 2.30 -4.62
C ASN A 177 -20.92 1.20 -3.57
N LEU A 178 -19.68 1.03 -3.08
CA LEU A 178 -19.35 0.02 -2.07
C LEU A 178 -20.02 0.28 -0.72
N SER A 179 -20.28 1.54 -0.35
CA SER A 179 -20.94 1.86 0.92
C SER A 179 -22.38 1.34 0.96
N THR A 180 -23.11 1.46 -0.14
CA THR A 180 -24.48 0.93 -0.26
C THR A 180 -24.49 -0.58 -0.32
N ILE A 181 -23.55 -1.19 -1.06
CA ILE A 181 -23.46 -2.65 -1.18
C ILE A 181 -23.15 -3.29 0.17
N LEU A 182 -22.14 -2.78 0.88
CA LEU A 182 -21.71 -3.36 2.16
C LEU A 182 -22.69 -3.10 3.31
N ARG A 183 -23.51 -2.05 3.24
CA ARG A 183 -24.57 -1.81 4.23
C ARG A 183 -25.69 -2.85 4.16
N SER A 184 -25.91 -3.42 2.98
CA SER A 184 -26.99 -4.38 2.73
C SER A 184 -26.54 -5.84 2.79
N ALA A 185 -25.25 -6.09 3.08
CA ALA A 185 -24.64 -7.41 3.19
C ALA A 185 -24.64 -7.88 4.66
#